data_AF-A0A920S3J0-F1
#
_entry.id   AF-A0A920S3J0-F1
#
_cell.length_a   1.000
_cell.length_b   1.000
_cell.length_c   1.000
_cell.angle_alpha   90.00
_cell.angle_beta   90.00
_cell.angle_gamma   90.00
#
_symmetry.space_group_name_H-M   'P 1'
#
loop_
_entity.id
_entity.type
_entity.pdbx_description
1 polymer ?
#
loop_
_entity_poly.entity_id
_entity_poly.type
_entity_poly.pdbx_seq_one_letter_code
_entity_poly.pdbx_strand_id
1 'polypeptide(L)' 'MVEVWPSGGWYTEILAPYLNDSGQYITASYDLNTDRQPFVRFAPIFLNKLAEYPVLYSNVRHGIFELPDR' A
#
# COMPACT_ATOMS: atom_id res chain seq x y z
N MET A 1 5.52 -3.69 -10.28
CA MET A 1 6.15 -2.43 -9.81
C MET A 1 6.16 -2.42 -8.30
N VAL A 2 7.18 -1.82 -7.66
CA VAL A 2 7.26 -1.71 -6.20
C VAL A 2 7.29 -0.24 -5.80
N GLU A 3 6.36 0.17 -4.93
CA GLU A 3 6.38 1.46 -4.24
C GLU A 3 6.90 1.28 -2.83
N VAL A 4 8.00 1.96 -2.51
CA VAL A 4 8.59 1.95 -1.17
C VAL A 4 8.02 3.14 -0.40
N TRP A 5 7.44 2.88 0.77
CA TRP A 5 6.79 3.88 1.62
C TRP A 5 5.57 4.56 0.97
N PRO A 6 4.43 3.86 0.82
CA PRO A 6 3.27 4.40 0.11
C PRO A 6 2.58 5.56 0.84
N SER A 7 2.81 5.73 2.15
CA SER A 7 2.14 6.75 2.97
C SER A 7 0.62 6.72 2.75
N GLY A 8 -0.01 7.82 2.32
CA GLY A 8 -1.43 7.88 1.96
C GLY A 8 -1.80 7.32 0.57
N GLY A 9 -0.84 6.84 -0.23
CA GLY A 9 -1.07 6.14 -1.49
C GLY A 9 -1.19 7.03 -2.73
N TRP A 10 -0.57 8.21 -2.77
CA TRP A 10 -0.70 9.12 -3.93
C TRP A 10 -0.20 8.49 -5.24
N TYR A 11 0.94 7.80 -5.21
CA TYR A 11 1.40 7.08 -6.40
C TYR A 11 0.58 5.83 -6.68
N THR A 12 0.06 5.17 -5.63
CA THR A 12 -0.88 4.05 -5.78
C THR A 12 -2.11 4.46 -6.59
N GLU A 13 -2.64 5.68 -6.40
CA GLU A 13 -3.80 6.19 -7.17
C GLU A 13 -3.56 6.25 -8.68
N ILE A 14 -2.32 6.45 -9.11
CA ILE A 14 -1.98 6.61 -10.53
C ILE A 14 -1.52 5.29 -11.11
N LEU A 15 -0.64 4.58 -10.39
CA LEU A 15 0.10 3.45 -10.92
C LEU A 15 -0.62 2.13 -10.76
N ALA A 16 -1.38 1.92 -9.68
CA ALA A 16 -2.12 0.68 -9.51
C ALA A 16 -3.20 0.50 -10.59
N PRO A 17 -4.03 1.52 -10.92
CA PRO A 17 -4.98 1.43 -12.04
C PRO A 17 -4.29 1.19 -13.38
N TYR A 18 -3.20 1.91 -13.65
CA TYR A 18 -2.45 1.78 -14.89
C TYR A 18 -1.90 0.38 -15.11
N LEU A 19 -1.54 -0.31 -14.02
CA LEU A 19 -1.02 -1.67 -14.05
C LEU A 19 -2.11 -2.74 -13.84
N ASN A 20 -3.39 -2.38 -13.69
CA ASN A 20 -4.44 -3.33 -13.28
C ASN A 20 -4.74 -4.37 -14.35
N ASP A 21 -4.58 -4.04 -15.63
CA ASP A 21 -4.94 -4.92 -16.75
C ASP A 21 -3.99 -6.12 -16.91
N SER A 22 -2.69 -5.95 -16.64
CA SER A 22 -1.67 -6.98 -16.94
C SER A 22 -0.48 -6.97 -15.99
N GLY A 23 -0.55 -6.21 -14.90
CA GLY A 23 0.55 -5.98 -13.98
C GLY A 23 0.17 -6.19 -12.53
N GLN A 24 1.20 -6.13 -11.70
CA GLN A 24 1.07 -6.19 -10.24
C GLN A 24 1.71 -4.96 -9.61
N TYR A 25 0.98 -4.37 -8.67
CA TYR A 25 1.47 -3.26 -7.86
C TYR A 25 1.75 -3.75 -6.44
N ILE A 26 2.99 -3.62 -6.00
CA ILE A 26 3.40 -4.03 -4.65
C ILE A 26 3.77 -2.77 -3.88
N THR A 27 3.15 -2.56 -2.73
CA THR A 27 3.60 -1.54 -1.78
C THR A 27 4.47 -2.17 -0.72
N ALA A 28 5.54 -1.49 -0.31
CA ALA A 28 6.52 -1.98 0.64
C ALA A 28 6.64 -0.97 1.80
N SER A 29 6.13 -1.31 2.98
CA SER A 29 6.28 -0.51 4.21
C SER A 29 6.11 -1.35 5.47
N TYR A 30 5.99 -0.69 6.63
CA TYR A 30 5.59 -1.35 7.88
C TYR A 30 4.28 -2.11 7.73
N ASP A 31 4.07 -3.10 8.59
CA ASP A 31 2.77 -3.76 8.74
C ASP A 31 1.65 -2.71 8.88
N LEU A 32 0.61 -2.84 8.08
CA LEU A 32 -0.56 -1.95 8.12
C LEU A 32 -1.36 -2.07 9.42
N ASN A 33 -1.08 -3.10 10.24
CA ASN A 33 -1.64 -3.29 11.58
C ASN A 33 -0.65 -2.91 12.71
N THR A 34 0.47 -2.24 12.40
CA THR A 34 1.46 -1.84 13.41
C THR A 34 0.94 -0.74 14.34
N ASP A 35 1.36 -0.77 15.61
CA ASP A 35 1.17 0.32 16.58
C ASP A 35 2.33 1.36 16.56
N ARG A 36 3.30 1.20 15.65
CA ARG A 36 4.47 2.07 15.55
C ARG A 36 4.11 3.42 14.91
N GLN A 37 4.23 4.51 15.66
CA GLN A 37 4.14 5.84 15.08
C GLN A 37 5.36 6.18 14.18
N PRO A 38 5.17 6.92 13.08
CA PRO A 38 3.92 7.54 12.61
C PRO A 38 3.06 6.66 11.70
N PHE A 39 3.40 5.40 11.48
CA PHE A 39 2.77 4.53 10.46
C PHE A 39 1.30 4.23 10.75
N VAL A 40 0.94 4.15 12.02
CA VAL A 40 -0.46 4.08 12.51
C VAL A 40 -1.35 5.15 11.87
N ARG A 41 -0.82 6.34 11.58
CA ARG A 41 -1.60 7.44 11.01
C ARG A 41 -1.98 7.21 9.54
N PHE A 42 -1.08 6.62 8.77
CA PHE A 42 -1.23 6.51 7.31
C PHE A 42 -1.88 5.19 6.87
N ALA A 43 -1.69 4.12 7.64
CA ALA A 43 -2.30 2.82 7.37
C ALA A 43 -3.83 2.87 7.15
N PRO A 44 -4.65 3.52 8.01
CA PRO A 44 -6.10 3.57 7.77
C PRO A 44 -6.47 4.40 6.53
N ILE A 45 -5.72 5.48 6.25
CA ILE A 45 -5.95 6.30 5.04
C ILE A 45 -5.71 5.46 3.78
N PHE A 46 -4.62 4.70 3.78
CA PHE A 46 -4.26 3.82 2.68
C PHE A 46 -5.27 2.67 2.51
N LEU A 47 -5.64 1.98 3.60
CA LEU A 47 -6.61 0.89 3.56
C LEU A 47 -7.99 1.35 3.10
N ASN A 48 -8.47 2.49 3.59
CA ASN A 48 -9.75 3.05 3.16
C ASN A 48 -9.76 3.35 1.66
N LYS A 49 -8.66 3.88 1.13
CA LYS A 49 -8.50 4.13 -0.31
C LYS A 49 -8.61 2.84 -1.14
N LEU A 50 -7.92 1.78 -0.73
CA LEU A 50 -7.98 0.49 -1.43
C LEU A 50 -9.41 -0.10 -1.38
N ALA A 51 -10.09 0.06 -0.24
CA ALA A 51 -11.45 -0.43 -0.03
C ALA A 51 -12.52 0.36 -0.80
N GLU A 52 -12.29 1.65 -1.07
CA GLU A 52 -13.22 2.51 -1.81
C GLU A 52 -13.41 2.06 -3.27
N TYR A 53 -12.34 1.55 -3.89
CA TYR A 53 -12.35 1.10 -5.30
C TYR A 53 -11.73 -0.30 -5.46
N PRO A 54 -12.40 -1.37 -4.99
CA PRO A 54 -11.80 -2.70 -4.90
C PRO A 54 -11.44 -3.32 -6.26
N VAL A 55 -12.17 -2.98 -7.32
CA VAL A 55 -11.86 -3.43 -8.70
C VAL A 55 -10.62 -2.72 -9.24
N LEU A 56 -10.50 -1.42 -8.96
CA LEU A 56 -9.41 -0.57 -9.45
C LEU A 56 -8.07 -0.95 -8.81
N TYR A 57 -8.12 -1.39 -7.55
CA TYR A 57 -6.95 -1.75 -6.76
C TYR A 57 -6.81 -3.28 -6.55
N SER A 58 -7.49 -4.09 -7.36
CA SER A 58 -7.47 -5.55 -7.22
C SER A 58 -6.09 -6.17 -7.41
N ASN A 59 -5.20 -5.48 -8.14
CA ASN A 59 -3.81 -5.88 -8.36
C ASN A 59 -2.82 -5.41 -7.27
N VAL A 60 -3.28 -4.69 -6.26
CA VAL A 60 -2.43 -4.16 -5.18
C VAL A 60 -2.14 -5.24 -4.15
N ARG A 61 -0.87 -5.46 -3.85
CA ARG A 61 -0.41 -6.27 -2.71
C ARG A 61 0.45 -5.43 -1.79
N HIS A 62 0.31 -5.66 -0.49
CA HIS A 62 1.17 -5.07 0.51
C HIS A 62 2.23 -6.06 0.96
N GLY A 63 3.49 -5.64 0.96
CA GLY A 63 4.63 -6.38 1.49
C GLY A 63 5.23 -5.63 2.68
N ILE A 64 5.62 -6.39 3.70
CA ILE A 64 6.29 -5.83 4.88
C ILE A 64 7.75 -5.54 4.53
N PHE A 65 8.17 -4.30 4.72
CA PHE A 65 9.52 -3.79 4.49
C PHE A 65 10.00 -3.02 5.71
N GLU A 66 10.28 -3.77 6.78
CA GLU A 66 10.90 -3.28 7.99
C GLU A 66 12.01 -4.24 8.45
N LEU A 67 12.88 -3.76 9.34
CA LEU A 67 13.90 -4.62 9.93
C LEU A 67 13.22 -5.67 10.82
N PRO A 68 13.71 -6.93 10.83
CA PRO A 68 13.25 -7.91 11.80
C PRO A 68 13.42 -7.38 13.22
N ASP A 69 12.46 -7.71 14.09
CA ASP A 69 12.63 -7.48 15.52
C ASP A 69 13.90 -8.22 15.99
N ARG A 70 14.77 -7.49 16.68
CA ARG A 70 16.03 -8.04 17.23
C ARG A 70 15.78 -8.98 18.40
#